data_AF-A0A7J7F0S4-F1
#
_entry.id   AF-A0A7J7F0S4-F1
#
_cell.length_a   1.000
_cell.length_b   1.000
_cell.length_c   1.000
_cell.angle_alpha   90.00
_cell.angle_beta   90.00
_cell.angle_gamma   90.00
#
_symmetry.space_group_name_H-M   'P 1'
#
loop_
_entity.id
_entity.type
_entity.pdbx_description
1 polymer ?
#
loop_
_entity_poly.entity_id
_entity_poly.type
_entity_poly.pdbx_seq_one_letter_code
_entity_poly.pdbx_strand_id
1 'polypeptide(L)'
;MDSVGSVSWSEGQPSIALVRFSHGQVVSVDELRPFQDPDLSSLKAGSACLAKQQDGLWYPARITDVDSGYYTVKFDSLLLKEAVVEGDCILPPLRTEPAGSSDSDSSDPDDPSYARVVEPGAADHGTCSSAFAGWEVHTRGIGSRLLAKMGYEFGKGLGRHSEGRVEPIHAVVLPRGKSLDQCAEILQKKAQGSKAGTSRPPKCRGRGGRPGGRPAPRSVFDFLNEKLQGQDPVGLEAGAAPPGRKSGTETYRGTASTKRALSLRLFQTEEKIEQTQRDIRGIQEALARNTGRYVWSWARGPAHSSCAGTRPDLGEAQLQERLAGAQRQLGQLRAQEAGLQREQRKADTHKKMTEF
;
A
#
# COMPACT_ATOMS: atom_id res chain seq x y z
N MET A 1 29.52 -3.17 63.99
CA MET A 1 30.05 -4.37 63.33
C MET A 1 28.86 -5.04 62.66
N ASP A 2 28.33 -4.52 61.55
CA ASP A 2 28.78 -4.63 60.14
C ASP A 2 27.60 -5.34 59.44
N SER A 3 27.02 -4.99 58.30
CA SER A 3 27.31 -3.99 57.28
C SER A 3 25.98 -3.67 56.59
N VAL A 4 25.69 -2.38 56.39
CA VAL A 4 24.58 -1.94 55.54
C VAL A 4 25.06 -2.01 54.09
N GLY A 5 24.67 -3.08 53.39
CA GLY A 5 24.95 -3.25 51.97
C GLY A 5 24.11 -2.31 51.13
N SER A 6 24.64 -1.12 50.85
CA SER A 6 24.06 -0.16 49.91
C SER A 6 24.17 -0.72 48.49
N VAL A 7 23.07 -1.22 47.94
CA VAL A 7 22.99 -1.60 46.52
C VAL A 7 22.77 -0.33 45.72
N SER A 8 23.88 0.18 45.17
CA SER A 8 23.92 1.25 44.18
C SER A 8 23.14 0.83 42.94
N TRP A 9 21.97 1.43 42.72
CA TRP A 9 21.30 1.36 41.43
C TRP A 9 22.04 2.26 40.44
N SER A 10 22.89 1.64 39.62
CA SER A 10 23.52 2.34 38.50
C SER A 10 22.46 2.69 37.46
N GLU A 11 22.34 3.99 37.28
CA GLU A 11 21.55 4.72 36.31
C GLU A 11 21.87 4.26 34.88
N GLY A 12 20.85 3.75 34.19
CA GLY A 12 20.99 3.23 32.83
C GLY A 12 19.76 2.49 32.33
N GLN A 13 18.55 3.01 32.57
CA GLN A 13 17.36 2.51 31.88
C GLN A 13 17.20 3.26 30.55
N PRO A 14 17.45 2.63 29.38
CA PRO A 14 16.93 3.16 28.14
C PRO A 14 15.41 3.17 28.25
N SER A 15 14.77 4.27 27.87
CA SER A 15 13.33 4.46 27.85
C SER A 15 12.62 3.25 27.22
N ILE A 16 12.04 2.40 28.07
CA ILE A 16 11.37 1.12 27.73
C ILE A 16 10.12 1.37 26.83
N ALA A 17 9.72 2.62 26.65
CA ALA A 17 8.58 3.05 25.86
C ALA A 17 8.79 3.01 24.33
N LEU A 18 9.98 2.65 23.82
CA LEU A 18 10.29 2.68 22.38
C LEU A 18 10.49 1.30 21.72
N VAL A 19 9.99 0.22 22.35
CA VAL A 19 10.11 -1.14 21.80
C VAL A 19 8.77 -1.63 21.28
N ARG A 20 8.78 -2.27 20.09
CA ARG A 20 7.58 -2.72 19.37
C ARG A 20 6.88 -3.94 19.97
N PHE A 21 7.54 -4.64 20.89
CA PHE A 21 7.06 -5.87 21.51
C PHE A 21 6.83 -5.66 23.00
N SER A 22 5.85 -6.37 23.58
CA SER A 22 5.61 -6.35 25.01
C SER A 22 6.78 -6.95 25.78
N HIS A 23 7.26 -6.25 26.80
CA HIS A 23 8.25 -6.77 27.76
C HIS A 23 7.61 -7.51 28.94
N GLY A 24 6.30 -7.72 28.90
CA GLY A 24 5.52 -8.26 30.02
C GLY A 24 5.21 -7.20 31.08
N GLN A 25 4.65 -7.65 32.19
CA GLN A 25 4.33 -6.85 33.35
C GLN A 25 4.88 -7.54 34.60
N VAL A 26 5.52 -6.77 35.48
CA VAL A 26 5.93 -7.26 36.81
C VAL A 26 4.70 -7.23 37.73
N VAL A 27 4.40 -8.37 38.34
CA VAL A 27 3.19 -8.61 39.17
C VAL A 27 3.66 -9.20 40.51
N SER A 28 3.02 -8.84 41.63
CA SER A 28 3.37 -9.41 42.93
C SER A 28 3.00 -10.89 43.01
N VAL A 29 3.74 -11.68 43.79
CA VAL A 29 3.42 -13.11 43.99
C VAL A 29 2.02 -13.30 44.58
N ASP A 30 1.57 -12.37 45.43
CA ASP A 30 0.24 -12.40 46.05
C ASP A 30 -0.90 -12.16 45.04
N GLU A 31 -0.61 -11.54 43.89
CA GLU A 31 -1.59 -11.28 42.83
C GLU A 31 -1.72 -12.45 41.84
N LEU A 32 -0.81 -13.42 41.91
CA LEU A 32 -0.83 -14.59 41.03
C LEU A 32 -2.00 -15.51 41.41
N ARG A 33 -2.73 -15.93 40.39
CA ARG A 33 -3.78 -16.94 40.50
C ARG A 33 -3.36 -18.21 39.75
N PRO A 34 -3.85 -19.40 40.14
CA PRO A 34 -3.71 -20.59 39.32
C PRO A 34 -4.20 -20.33 37.90
N PHE A 35 -3.51 -20.93 36.92
CA PHE A 35 -3.93 -20.84 35.53
C PHE A 35 -5.34 -21.44 35.38
N GLN A 36 -6.23 -20.71 34.71
CA GLN A 36 -7.58 -21.16 34.44
C GLN A 36 -7.65 -21.63 33.00
N ASP A 37 -7.84 -22.94 32.80
CA ASP A 37 -8.02 -23.49 31.47
C ASP A 37 -9.31 -22.95 30.82
N PRO A 38 -9.26 -22.58 29.52
CA PRO A 38 -10.43 -22.10 28.80
C PRO A 38 -11.48 -23.20 28.66
N ASP A 39 -12.74 -22.86 28.89
CA ASP A 39 -13.84 -23.82 28.74
C ASP A 39 -14.17 -24.04 27.25
N LEU A 40 -13.71 -25.17 26.71
CA LEU A 40 -13.91 -25.56 25.31
C LEU A 40 -15.23 -26.29 25.08
N SER A 41 -16.02 -26.58 26.12
CA SER A 41 -17.27 -27.36 26.01
C SER A 41 -18.34 -26.70 25.13
N SER A 42 -18.30 -25.37 25.00
CA SER A 42 -19.23 -24.59 24.18
C SER A 42 -18.87 -24.54 22.70
N LEU A 43 -17.68 -24.99 22.32
CA LEU A 43 -17.16 -24.88 20.96
C LEU A 43 -17.61 -26.07 20.10
N LYS A 44 -18.40 -25.76 19.08
CA LYS A 44 -18.90 -26.71 18.07
C LYS A 44 -18.69 -26.16 16.66
N ALA A 45 -18.83 -27.00 15.64
CA ALA A 45 -18.84 -26.56 14.24
C ALA A 45 -19.80 -25.38 14.04
N GLY A 46 -19.30 -24.33 13.38
CA GLY A 46 -19.96 -23.03 13.17
C GLY A 46 -19.70 -21.97 14.25
N SER A 47 -19.11 -22.34 15.39
CA SER A 47 -18.84 -21.38 16.49
C SER A 47 -17.69 -20.45 16.14
N ALA A 48 -17.80 -19.18 16.53
CA ALA A 48 -16.68 -18.24 16.46
C ALA A 48 -15.66 -18.59 17.56
N CYS A 49 -14.38 -18.42 17.27
CA CYS A 49 -13.28 -18.68 18.19
C CYS A 49 -12.06 -17.82 17.84
N LEU A 50 -11.11 -17.70 18.76
CA LEU A 50 -9.76 -17.23 18.48
C LEU A 50 -8.86 -18.45 18.28
N ALA A 51 -8.13 -18.51 17.18
CA ALA A 51 -7.19 -19.59 16.88
C ALA A 51 -5.76 -19.05 16.75
N LYS A 52 -4.81 -19.78 17.34
CA LYS A 52 -3.38 -19.45 17.28
C LYS A 52 -2.78 -19.92 15.96
N GLN A 53 -2.08 -19.04 15.25
CA GLN A 53 -1.39 -19.36 14.00
C GLN A 53 0.12 -19.60 14.24
N GLN A 54 0.83 -20.05 13.20
CA GLN A 54 2.28 -20.32 13.19
C GLN A 54 3.15 -19.10 13.55
N ASP A 55 2.62 -17.88 13.38
CA ASP A 55 3.29 -16.63 13.76
C ASP A 55 3.21 -16.34 15.27
N GLY A 56 2.49 -17.17 16.04
CA GLY A 56 2.30 -17.03 17.47
C GLY A 56 1.20 -16.04 17.86
N LEU A 57 0.48 -15.47 16.90
CA LEU A 57 -0.62 -14.55 17.13
C LEU A 57 -1.97 -15.29 17.12
N TRP A 58 -2.95 -14.71 17.81
CA TRP A 58 -4.32 -15.21 17.89
C TRP A 58 -5.21 -14.42 16.93
N TYR A 59 -5.92 -15.13 16.05
CA TYR A 59 -6.79 -14.52 15.04
C TYR A 59 -8.24 -14.99 15.19
N PRO A 60 -9.22 -14.14 14.84
CA PRO A 60 -10.62 -14.53 14.80
C PRO A 60 -10.85 -15.54 13.67
N ALA A 61 -11.55 -16.62 14.02
CA ALA A 61 -11.84 -17.75 13.15
C ALA A 61 -13.20 -18.37 13.50
N ARG A 62 -13.66 -19.26 12.63
CA ARG A 62 -14.86 -20.07 12.83
C ARG A 62 -14.50 -21.54 12.71
N ILE A 63 -14.98 -22.34 13.65
CA ILE A 63 -14.78 -23.78 13.64
C ILE A 63 -15.59 -24.36 12.47
N THR A 64 -14.95 -25.08 11.56
CA THR A 64 -15.60 -25.79 10.47
C THR A 64 -15.93 -27.22 10.87
N ASP A 65 -15.01 -27.89 11.56
CA ASP A 65 -15.16 -29.27 11.99
C ASP A 65 -14.45 -29.53 13.33
N VAL A 66 -14.94 -30.53 14.08
CA VAL A 66 -14.36 -30.96 15.35
C VAL A 66 -14.21 -32.47 15.33
N ASP A 67 -12.96 -32.95 15.37
CA ASP A 67 -12.64 -34.38 15.39
C ASP A 67 -11.70 -34.69 16.56
N SER A 68 -12.18 -35.47 17.53
CA SER A 68 -11.37 -36.13 18.56
C SER A 68 -10.34 -35.24 19.28
N GLY A 69 -10.65 -33.95 19.48
CA GLY A 69 -9.76 -32.98 20.15
C GLY A 69 -9.00 -32.03 19.20
N TYR A 70 -9.15 -32.22 17.89
CA TYR A 70 -8.66 -31.33 16.83
C TYR A 70 -9.81 -30.49 16.29
N TYR A 71 -9.56 -29.18 16.16
CA TYR A 71 -10.52 -28.21 15.65
C TYR A 71 -10.03 -27.72 14.30
N THR A 72 -10.83 -27.93 13.26
CA THR A 72 -10.57 -27.32 11.96
C THR A 72 -11.20 -25.95 11.98
N VAL A 73 -10.41 -24.91 11.69
CA VAL A 73 -10.82 -23.51 11.79
C VAL A 73 -10.58 -22.77 10.49
N LYS A 74 -11.59 -22.03 10.06
CA LYS A 74 -11.52 -21.08 8.96
C LYS A 74 -11.36 -19.68 9.52
N PHE A 75 -10.23 -19.04 9.26
CA PHE A 75 -9.99 -17.66 9.69
C PHE A 75 -10.90 -16.68 8.96
N ASP A 76 -11.28 -15.59 9.64
CA ASP A 76 -12.07 -14.51 9.05
C ASP A 76 -11.25 -13.71 8.02
N SER A 77 -9.91 -13.70 8.18
CA SER A 77 -8.99 -13.10 7.22
C SER A 77 -8.77 -14.02 6.01
N LEU A 78 -9.11 -13.53 4.82
CA LEU A 78 -8.93 -14.25 3.55
C LEU A 78 -7.46 -14.53 3.21
N LEU A 79 -6.52 -13.88 3.90
CA LEU A 79 -5.08 -14.09 3.72
C LEU A 79 -4.59 -15.35 4.45
N LEU A 80 -5.37 -15.84 5.43
CA LEU A 80 -5.04 -16.98 6.25
C LEU A 80 -5.77 -18.22 5.73
N LYS A 81 -5.02 -19.30 5.50
CA LYS A 81 -5.58 -20.58 5.07
C LYS A 81 -6.23 -21.29 6.24
N GLU A 82 -7.23 -22.13 5.94
CA GLU A 82 -7.81 -23.07 6.90
C GLU A 82 -6.72 -23.91 7.57
N ALA A 83 -6.86 -24.11 8.88
CA ALA A 83 -5.88 -24.78 9.71
C ALA A 83 -6.57 -25.74 10.69
N VAL A 84 -5.88 -26.81 11.02
CA VAL A 84 -6.27 -27.74 12.08
C VAL A 84 -5.45 -27.41 13.31
N VAL A 85 -6.11 -27.11 14.42
CA VAL A 85 -5.50 -26.68 15.67
C VAL A 85 -5.94 -27.57 16.83
N GLU A 86 -5.05 -27.77 17.81
CA GLU A 86 -5.35 -28.48 19.06
C GLU A 86 -6.09 -27.58 20.05
N GLY A 87 -6.64 -28.18 21.12
CA GLY A 87 -7.36 -27.46 22.19
C GLY A 87 -6.55 -26.31 22.84
N ASP A 88 -5.24 -26.45 22.97
CA ASP A 88 -4.37 -25.40 23.53
C ASP A 88 -4.23 -24.18 22.60
N CYS A 89 -4.60 -24.33 21.34
CA CYS A 89 -4.50 -23.33 20.30
C CYS A 89 -5.86 -22.73 19.90
N ILE A 90 -6.92 -22.99 20.68
CA ILE A 90 -8.25 -22.44 20.46
C ILE A 90 -8.80 -21.78 21.73
N LEU A 91 -9.43 -20.62 21.58
CA LEU A 91 -10.05 -19.89 22.67
C LEU A 91 -11.47 -19.48 22.30
N PRO A 92 -12.44 -19.60 23.22
CA PRO A 92 -13.77 -19.02 23.04
C PRO A 92 -13.69 -17.50 22.86
N PRO A 93 -14.62 -16.90 22.09
CA PRO A 93 -14.64 -15.48 21.85
C PRO A 93 -15.02 -14.75 23.14
N LEU A 94 -14.11 -13.90 23.65
CA LEU A 94 -14.33 -13.13 24.89
C LEU A 94 -15.43 -12.06 24.75
N ARG A 95 -15.96 -11.84 23.54
CA ARG A 95 -17.05 -10.91 23.23
C ARG A 95 -17.95 -11.51 22.15
N THR A 96 -19.24 -11.65 22.46
CA THR A 96 -20.28 -12.00 21.49
C THR A 96 -20.60 -10.78 20.63
N GLU A 97 -19.82 -10.53 19.59
CA GLU A 97 -20.25 -9.60 18.54
C GLU A 97 -21.34 -10.28 17.70
N PRO A 98 -22.56 -9.74 17.63
CA PRO A 98 -23.64 -10.36 16.88
C PRO A 98 -23.27 -10.46 15.40
N ALA A 99 -23.45 -11.67 14.86
CA ALA A 99 -23.21 -11.99 13.47
C ALA A 99 -24.03 -11.10 12.51
N GLY A 100 -23.37 -10.67 11.45
CA GLY A 100 -23.91 -10.24 10.15
C GLY A 100 -25.36 -9.72 10.09
N SER A 101 -25.50 -8.41 9.90
CA SER A 101 -26.70 -7.84 9.27
C SER A 101 -26.67 -8.17 7.77
N SER A 102 -27.27 -9.30 7.40
CA SER A 102 -27.55 -9.73 6.03
C SER A 102 -29.05 -9.50 5.72
N ASP A 103 -29.31 -8.78 4.62
CA ASP A 103 -30.54 -8.57 3.82
C ASP A 103 -31.94 -8.85 4.41
N SER A 104 -32.85 -7.86 4.33
CA SER A 104 -34.12 -7.98 3.59
C SER A 104 -34.93 -6.66 3.58
N ASP A 105 -35.40 -6.30 2.38
CA ASP A 105 -36.26 -5.18 2.03
C ASP A 105 -37.71 -5.45 2.46
N SER A 106 -38.35 -4.52 3.16
CA SER A 106 -39.81 -4.50 3.32
C SER A 106 -40.25 -3.04 3.39
N SER A 107 -40.75 -2.55 2.26
CA SER A 107 -41.46 -1.29 2.16
C SER A 107 -42.91 -1.53 2.59
N ASP A 108 -43.33 -0.94 3.70
CA ASP A 108 -44.75 -0.73 4.00
C ASP A 108 -44.94 0.74 4.41
N PRO A 109 -45.65 1.56 3.62
CA PRO A 109 -46.04 2.91 3.99
C PRO A 109 -47.33 2.88 4.82
N ASP A 110 -47.49 3.89 5.68
CA ASP A 110 -48.69 4.22 6.47
C ASP A 110 -48.81 3.57 7.86
N ASP A 111 -48.28 4.24 8.89
CA ASP A 111 -49.13 4.90 9.91
C ASP A 111 -48.30 5.88 10.79
N PRO A 112 -48.69 7.16 10.93
CA PRO A 112 -47.95 8.18 11.67
C PRO A 112 -48.51 8.41 13.09
N SER A 113 -47.73 8.11 14.13
CA SER A 113 -48.06 8.51 15.51
C SER A 113 -46.81 8.80 16.36
N TYR A 114 -46.33 10.03 16.20
CA TYR A 114 -45.96 10.97 17.26
C TYR A 114 -44.98 10.51 18.38
N ALA A 115 -43.69 10.78 18.15
CA ALA A 115 -42.84 11.39 19.16
C ALA A 115 -41.98 12.47 18.49
N ARG A 116 -42.56 13.67 18.37
CA ARG A 116 -41.90 14.90 17.95
C ARG A 116 -40.75 15.23 18.92
N VAL A 117 -39.50 15.16 18.45
CA VAL A 117 -38.44 16.03 18.95
C VAL A 117 -38.26 17.13 17.93
N VAL A 118 -38.87 18.26 18.28
CA VAL A 118 -38.67 19.63 17.83
C VAL A 118 -37.51 19.84 16.85
N GLU A 119 -37.87 20.16 15.61
CA GLU A 119 -37.02 20.94 14.70
C GLU A 119 -36.68 22.28 15.39
N PRO A 120 -35.39 22.65 15.51
CA PRO A 120 -35.08 24.07 15.47
C PRO A 120 -35.37 24.52 14.03
N GLY A 121 -36.43 25.32 13.90
CA GLY A 121 -36.89 25.87 12.64
C GLY A 121 -35.79 26.61 11.89
N ALA A 122 -36.09 26.88 10.62
CA ALA A 122 -35.32 27.66 9.66
C ALA A 122 -34.54 28.81 10.32
N ALA A 123 -33.33 28.49 10.77
CA ALA A 123 -32.28 29.43 11.06
C ALA A 123 -31.36 29.37 9.85
N ASP A 124 -31.43 30.45 9.08
CA ASP A 124 -30.46 30.96 8.13
C ASP A 124 -29.27 30.02 7.89
N HIS A 125 -29.15 29.49 6.67
CA HIS A 125 -28.00 28.71 6.25
C HIS A 125 -26.74 29.57 6.34
N GLY A 126 -26.13 29.56 7.52
CA GLY A 126 -24.86 30.20 7.84
C GLY A 126 -23.77 29.59 6.99
N THR A 127 -23.57 30.20 5.82
CA THR A 127 -22.36 30.18 4.98
C THR A 127 -21.58 28.87 4.98
N CYS A 128 -22.24 27.73 4.75
CA CYS A 128 -21.54 26.55 4.25
C CYS A 128 -21.57 26.66 2.72
N SER A 129 -20.43 27.02 2.13
CA SER A 129 -20.25 27.07 0.68
C SER A 129 -20.84 25.80 0.06
N SER A 130 -21.63 25.96 -1.01
CA SER A 130 -22.27 24.90 -1.81
C SER A 130 -21.34 23.75 -2.24
N ALA A 131 -20.03 23.83 -1.98
CA ALA A 131 -19.02 22.82 -2.26
C ALA A 131 -18.69 21.90 -1.05
N PHE A 132 -19.13 22.21 0.17
CA PHE A 132 -18.93 21.33 1.32
C PHE A 132 -19.75 20.03 1.10
N ALA A 133 -19.14 18.88 1.38
CA ALA A 133 -19.70 17.54 1.09
C ALA A 133 -19.78 17.11 -0.39
N GLY A 134 -19.09 17.78 -1.34
CA GLY A 134 -19.04 17.32 -2.75
C GLY A 134 -18.50 15.90 -2.96
N TRP A 135 -17.74 15.36 -2.00
CA TRP A 135 -17.26 13.97 -1.99
C TRP A 135 -18.37 12.94 -1.69
N GLU A 136 -19.55 13.36 -1.20
CA GLU A 136 -20.67 12.47 -0.91
C GLU A 136 -21.26 11.84 -2.17
N VAL A 137 -21.17 12.54 -3.31
CA VAL A 137 -21.53 12.01 -4.64
C VAL A 137 -20.78 10.69 -4.91
N HIS A 138 -19.56 10.56 -4.40
CA HIS A 138 -18.70 9.40 -4.63
C HIS A 138 -18.70 8.39 -3.46
N THR A 139 -19.28 8.73 -2.32
CA THR A 139 -19.27 7.87 -1.11
C THR A 139 -20.66 7.41 -0.66
N ARG A 140 -21.71 7.69 -1.46
CA ARG A 140 -23.09 7.22 -1.22
C ARG A 140 -23.57 7.49 0.22
N GLY A 141 -23.15 8.63 0.79
CA GLY A 141 -23.50 9.04 2.14
C GLY A 141 -22.76 8.32 3.28
N ILE A 142 -21.76 7.48 2.99
CA ILE A 142 -20.97 6.80 4.04
C ILE A 142 -20.16 7.81 4.84
N GLY A 143 -19.54 8.80 4.19
CA GLY A 143 -18.72 9.78 4.90
C GLY A 143 -19.56 10.76 5.73
N SER A 144 -20.76 11.16 5.30
CA SER A 144 -21.66 11.99 6.12
C SER A 144 -22.08 11.23 7.37
N ARG A 145 -22.44 9.95 7.20
CA ARG A 145 -22.78 9.07 8.32
C ARG A 145 -21.62 8.91 9.30
N LEU A 146 -20.39 8.80 8.81
CA LEU A 146 -19.21 8.70 9.67
C LEU A 146 -18.94 10.01 10.43
N LEU A 147 -19.06 11.15 9.75
CA LEU A 147 -18.94 12.47 10.39
C LEU A 147 -19.98 12.64 11.49
N ALA A 148 -21.24 12.32 11.20
CA ALA A 148 -22.33 12.37 12.19
C ALA A 148 -22.05 11.45 13.40
N LYS A 149 -21.56 10.23 13.17
CA LYS A 149 -21.16 9.31 14.25
C LYS A 149 -20.04 9.87 15.13
N MET A 150 -19.16 10.69 14.58
CA MET A 150 -18.08 11.35 15.32
C MET A 150 -18.52 12.68 15.98
N GLY A 151 -19.81 13.03 15.89
CA GLY A 151 -20.38 14.23 16.49
C GLY A 151 -20.25 15.48 15.62
N TYR A 152 -20.10 15.31 14.30
CA TYR A 152 -20.17 16.44 13.36
C TYR A 152 -21.63 16.84 13.14
N GLU A 153 -21.95 18.09 13.42
CA GLU A 153 -23.21 18.71 13.02
C GLU A 153 -22.98 19.56 11.76
N PHE A 154 -23.89 19.46 10.79
CA PHE A 154 -23.76 20.17 9.52
C PHE A 154 -23.64 21.69 9.77
N GLY A 155 -22.59 22.30 9.24
CA GLY A 155 -22.31 23.73 9.41
C GLY A 155 -21.60 24.09 10.73
N LYS A 156 -21.25 23.11 11.57
CA LYS A 156 -20.48 23.31 12.80
C LYS A 156 -19.13 22.61 12.76
N GLY A 157 -18.28 22.93 13.73
CA GLY A 157 -17.01 22.26 13.95
C GLY A 157 -17.15 20.90 14.60
N LEU A 158 -16.21 19.99 14.34
CA LEU A 158 -16.10 18.73 15.10
C LEU A 158 -15.55 18.99 16.51
N GLY A 159 -16.19 18.45 17.56
CA GLY A 159 -15.70 18.53 18.94
C GLY A 159 -16.83 18.64 19.97
N ARG A 160 -16.52 18.41 21.26
CA ARG A 160 -17.50 18.40 22.38
C ARG A 160 -18.36 19.67 22.46
N HIS A 161 -17.81 20.81 22.04
CA HIS A 161 -18.49 22.11 22.03
C HIS A 161 -18.60 22.72 20.62
N SER A 162 -18.53 21.90 19.56
CA SER A 162 -18.51 22.39 18.17
C SER A 162 -17.35 23.34 17.82
N GLU A 163 -16.24 23.28 18.59
CA GLU A 163 -15.06 24.15 18.47
C GLU A 163 -14.18 23.84 17.24
N GLY A 164 -14.43 22.73 16.55
CA GLY A 164 -13.67 22.36 15.36
C GLY A 164 -13.78 23.37 14.24
N ARG A 165 -12.89 23.27 13.25
CA ARG A 165 -12.96 24.12 12.07
C ARG A 165 -14.15 23.69 11.20
N VAL A 166 -15.02 24.65 10.88
CA VAL A 166 -16.17 24.46 9.99
C VAL A 166 -15.71 24.32 8.54
N GLU A 167 -14.71 25.12 8.14
CA GLU A 167 -14.22 25.12 6.77
C GLU A 167 -13.18 24.03 6.51
N PRO A 168 -13.30 23.29 5.39
CA PRO A 168 -12.28 22.35 4.95
C PRO A 168 -10.90 23.00 4.85
N ILE A 169 -9.89 22.29 5.35
CA ILE A 169 -8.50 22.71 5.19
C ILE A 169 -8.09 22.47 3.74
N HIS A 170 -7.68 23.55 3.08
CA HIS A 170 -7.18 23.47 1.70
C HIS A 170 -5.80 22.83 1.69
N ALA A 171 -5.63 21.77 0.91
CA ALA A 171 -4.33 21.13 0.73
C ALA A 171 -3.42 22.04 -0.11
N VAL A 172 -2.37 22.59 0.50
CA VAL A 172 -1.33 23.33 -0.20
C VAL A 172 -0.22 22.34 -0.58
N VAL A 173 -0.05 22.09 -1.88
CA VAL A 173 1.04 21.23 -2.38
C VAL A 173 2.36 21.97 -2.22
N LEU A 174 3.21 21.45 -1.33
CA LEU A 174 4.55 21.97 -1.12
C LEU A 174 5.53 21.45 -2.19
N PRO A 175 6.55 22.23 -2.58
CA PRO A 175 7.58 21.78 -3.51
C PRO A 175 8.34 20.56 -2.96
N ARG A 176 8.57 19.55 -3.80
CA ARG A 176 9.32 18.34 -3.41
C ARG A 176 10.78 18.67 -3.08
N GLY A 177 11.34 18.02 -2.07
CA GLY A 177 12.76 18.13 -1.69
C GLY A 177 13.13 19.38 -0.89
N LYS A 178 12.16 20.12 -0.34
CA LYS A 178 12.39 21.29 0.52
C LYS A 178 11.95 21.00 1.96
N SER A 179 12.64 21.59 2.93
CA SER A 179 12.25 21.50 4.35
C SER A 179 10.94 22.26 4.59
N LEU A 180 10.23 21.91 5.67
CA LEU A 180 9.00 22.60 6.09
C LEU A 180 9.26 24.08 6.37
N ASP A 181 10.43 24.41 6.94
CA ASP A 181 10.85 25.80 7.21
C ASP A 181 10.98 26.61 5.92
N GLN A 182 11.61 26.03 4.88
CA GLN A 182 11.76 26.67 3.58
C GLN A 182 10.40 26.82 2.88
N CYS A 183 9.50 25.87 3.07
CA CYS A 183 8.13 25.95 2.56
C CYS A 183 7.32 27.05 3.24
N ALA A 184 7.44 27.19 4.56
CA ALA A 184 6.81 28.26 5.32
C ALA A 184 7.33 29.65 4.88
N GLU A 185 8.64 29.78 4.67
CA GLU A 185 9.25 31.02 4.19
C GLU A 185 8.77 31.40 2.77
N ILE A 186 8.66 30.42 1.86
CA ILE A 186 8.11 30.64 0.51
C ILE A 186 6.66 31.12 0.56
N LEU A 187 5.84 30.54 1.44
CA LEU A 187 4.44 30.95 1.63
C LEU A 187 4.33 32.36 2.22
N GLN A 188 5.16 32.70 3.20
CA GLN A 188 5.19 34.04 3.80
C GLN A 188 5.68 35.11 2.81
N LYS A 189 6.73 34.83 2.04
CA LYS A 189 7.22 35.75 0.98
C LYS A 189 6.16 36.00 -0.09
N LYS A 190 5.40 34.96 -0.48
CA LYS A 190 4.29 35.10 -1.41
C LYS A 190 3.12 35.91 -0.84
N ALA A 191 2.83 35.77 0.45
CA ALA A 191 1.80 36.56 1.13
C ALA A 191 2.17 38.05 1.21
N GLN A 192 3.44 38.37 1.50
CA GLN A 192 3.92 39.76 1.59
C GLN A 192 4.10 40.46 0.24
N GLY A 193 4.36 39.72 -0.84
CA GLY A 193 4.43 40.28 -2.20
C GLY A 193 3.10 40.76 -2.81
N SER A 194 1.97 40.57 -2.11
CA SER A 194 0.63 40.93 -2.61
C SER A 194 0.13 42.33 -2.22
N LYS A 195 0.90 43.09 -1.42
CA LYS A 195 0.50 44.43 -0.91
C LYS A 195 1.16 45.62 -1.59
N ALA A 196 1.78 45.47 -2.76
CA ALA A 196 2.28 46.58 -3.55
C ALA A 196 2.04 46.36 -5.04
N GLY A 197 1.08 47.10 -5.61
CA GLY A 197 0.92 47.20 -7.07
C GLY A 197 -0.52 47.32 -7.55
N THR A 198 -1.09 48.52 -7.46
CA THR A 198 -2.18 48.95 -8.33
C THR A 198 -1.76 48.81 -9.80
N SER A 199 -2.35 47.88 -10.56
CA SER A 199 -2.71 48.12 -11.97
C SER A 199 -3.68 47.06 -12.53
N ARG A 200 -4.94 47.48 -12.64
CA ARG A 200 -5.98 47.16 -13.65
C ARG A 200 -6.41 45.69 -13.88
N PRO A 201 -7.72 45.39 -13.78
CA PRO A 201 -8.26 44.13 -14.29
C PRO A 201 -8.28 44.13 -15.83
N PRO A 202 -8.05 42.98 -16.49
CA PRO A 202 -8.23 42.88 -17.94
C PRO A 202 -9.72 43.06 -18.27
N LYS A 203 -9.97 44.04 -19.14
CA LYS A 203 -11.26 44.45 -19.65
C LYS A 203 -11.97 43.27 -20.33
N CYS A 204 -13.07 42.80 -19.76
CA CYS A 204 -14.06 41.99 -20.47
C CYS A 204 -14.58 42.81 -21.66
N ARG A 205 -14.08 42.54 -22.87
CA ARG A 205 -14.76 42.90 -24.11
C ARG A 205 -15.70 41.75 -24.46
N GLY A 206 -16.96 41.88 -24.05
CA GLY A 206 -18.05 41.18 -24.72
C GLY A 206 -18.29 41.84 -26.07
N ARG A 207 -18.08 41.09 -27.16
CA ARG A 207 -18.84 41.25 -28.41
C ARG A 207 -18.83 39.93 -29.17
N GLY A 208 -20.00 39.57 -29.67
CA GLY A 208 -20.37 38.20 -30.03
C GLY A 208 -19.68 37.61 -31.25
N GLY A 209 -19.75 36.28 -31.32
CA GLY A 209 -19.37 35.43 -32.44
C GLY A 209 -19.70 33.98 -32.08
N ARG A 210 -20.47 33.30 -32.92
CA ARG A 210 -21.21 32.04 -32.68
C ARG A 210 -20.33 30.78 -32.91
N PRO A 211 -20.89 29.55 -32.84
CA PRO A 211 -20.49 28.47 -31.93
C PRO A 211 -19.39 27.53 -32.47
N GLY A 212 -18.59 26.96 -31.57
CA GLY A 212 -17.66 25.88 -31.90
C GLY A 212 -17.08 25.28 -30.63
N GLY A 213 -17.75 24.26 -30.10
CA GLY A 213 -17.36 23.57 -28.86
C GLY A 213 -15.97 22.94 -28.99
N ARG A 214 -15.02 23.45 -28.22
CA ARG A 214 -13.73 22.79 -28.00
C ARG A 214 -13.90 21.88 -26.77
N PRO A 215 -13.74 20.54 -26.88
CA PRO A 215 -13.87 19.68 -25.71
C PRO A 215 -12.74 19.98 -24.72
N ALA A 216 -13.04 19.79 -23.43
CA ALA A 216 -12.14 20.01 -22.31
C ALA A 216 -10.80 19.27 -22.50
N PRO A 217 -9.69 19.79 -21.91
CA PRO A 217 -8.39 19.12 -22.02
C PRO A 217 -8.49 17.70 -21.44
N ARG A 218 -8.26 16.70 -22.30
CA ARG A 218 -8.26 15.27 -21.95
C ARG A 218 -7.34 15.02 -20.75
N SER A 219 -7.91 14.48 -19.68
CA SER A 219 -7.19 14.02 -18.50
C SER A 219 -6.48 12.70 -18.82
N VAL A 220 -5.37 12.41 -18.12
CA VAL A 220 -4.61 11.15 -18.28
C VAL A 220 -5.51 9.93 -18.06
N PHE A 221 -6.55 10.10 -17.24
CA PHE A 221 -7.57 9.08 -16.98
C PHE A 221 -8.51 8.86 -18.16
N ASP A 222 -8.79 9.89 -18.96
CA ASP A 222 -9.58 9.75 -20.20
C ASP A 222 -8.80 8.94 -21.25
N PHE A 223 -7.48 9.13 -21.31
CA PHE A 223 -6.60 8.35 -22.18
C PHE A 223 -6.49 6.88 -21.75
N LEU A 224 -6.44 6.61 -20.44
CA LEU A 224 -6.45 5.24 -19.92
C LEU A 224 -7.78 4.55 -20.19
N ASN A 225 -8.89 5.25 -20.00
CA ASN A 225 -10.23 4.71 -20.26
C ASN A 225 -10.43 4.42 -21.75
N GLU A 226 -9.93 5.27 -22.65
CA GLU A 226 -9.93 5.05 -24.10
C GLU A 226 -9.08 3.83 -24.51
N LYS A 227 -8.00 3.52 -23.77
CA LYS A 227 -7.13 2.36 -24.04
C LYS A 227 -7.62 1.06 -23.43
N LEU A 228 -8.44 1.10 -22.38
CA LEU A 228 -9.09 -0.09 -21.80
C LEU A 228 -10.36 -0.49 -22.54
N GLN A 229 -11.10 0.47 -23.12
CA GLN A 229 -12.36 0.22 -23.83
C GLN A 229 -12.17 -0.26 -25.29
N GLY A 230 -10.93 -0.34 -25.78
CA GLY A 230 -10.62 -0.66 -27.18
C GLY A 230 -10.23 -2.10 -27.48
N GLN A 231 -10.51 -3.06 -26.60
CA GLN A 231 -10.30 -4.49 -26.89
C GLN A 231 -11.60 -5.28 -26.73
N ASP A 232 -12.39 -5.29 -27.81
CA ASP A 232 -13.23 -6.43 -28.17
C ASP A 232 -12.83 -6.89 -29.59
N PRO A 233 -12.55 -8.19 -29.83
CA PRO A 233 -12.24 -8.70 -31.15
C PRO A 233 -13.46 -9.35 -31.79
N VAL A 234 -14.06 -8.73 -32.81
CA VAL A 234 -14.88 -9.45 -33.82
C VAL A 234 -14.63 -8.81 -35.18
N GLY A 235 -14.19 -9.63 -36.14
CA GLY A 235 -13.62 -9.20 -37.42
C GLY A 235 -14.61 -8.95 -38.55
N LEU A 236 -14.09 -8.41 -39.67
CA LEU A 236 -14.10 -9.02 -41.00
C LEU A 236 -13.46 -8.08 -42.05
N GLU A 237 -12.75 -8.72 -42.96
CA GLU A 237 -12.06 -8.26 -44.17
C GLU A 237 -12.86 -7.32 -45.10
N ALA A 238 -12.16 -6.36 -45.74
CA ALA A 238 -12.01 -6.24 -47.21
C ALA A 238 -11.70 -4.78 -47.66
N GLY A 239 -10.76 -4.64 -48.61
CA GLY A 239 -10.77 -3.52 -49.57
C GLY A 239 -9.47 -2.74 -49.73
N ALA A 240 -8.67 -3.12 -50.73
CA ALA A 240 -7.44 -2.45 -51.16
C ALA A 240 -7.67 -1.09 -51.85
N ALA A 241 -6.80 -0.10 -51.61
CA ALA A 241 -6.41 0.97 -52.54
C ALA A 241 -5.14 1.74 -52.02
N PRO A 242 -4.29 2.32 -52.90
CA PRO A 242 -2.86 2.58 -52.64
C PRO A 242 -2.56 3.90 -51.90
N PRO A 243 -1.35 4.08 -51.33
CA PRO A 243 -1.01 5.28 -50.57
C PRO A 243 -0.77 6.47 -51.51
N GLY A 244 -1.70 7.41 -51.46
CA GLY A 244 -1.54 8.74 -52.04
C GLY A 244 -0.39 9.51 -51.37
N ARG A 245 0.49 10.03 -52.22
CA ARG A 245 1.56 10.98 -51.88
C ARG A 245 1.04 12.09 -50.95
N LYS A 246 1.61 12.18 -49.75
CA LYS A 246 1.61 13.40 -48.93
C LYS A 246 3.06 13.79 -48.65
N SER A 247 3.29 15.08 -48.78
CA SER A 247 4.54 15.82 -48.83
C SER A 247 5.58 15.45 -47.76
N GLY A 248 6.72 14.90 -48.20
CA GLY A 248 8.07 15.49 -48.07
C GLY A 248 8.61 16.04 -46.74
N THR A 249 7.94 15.92 -45.59
CA THR A 249 8.42 16.55 -44.34
C THR A 249 8.08 15.74 -43.08
N GLU A 250 7.93 14.42 -43.20
CA GLU A 250 7.63 13.54 -42.07
C GLU A 250 8.68 12.43 -41.84
N THR A 251 9.79 12.43 -42.57
CA THR A 251 10.89 11.48 -42.37
C THR A 251 11.84 11.87 -41.25
N TYR A 252 11.91 13.15 -40.85
CA TYR A 252 12.91 13.60 -39.86
C TYR A 252 12.44 13.47 -38.40
N ARG A 253 11.13 13.51 -38.12
CA ARG A 253 10.58 13.41 -36.74
C ARG A 253 10.63 11.98 -36.18
N GLY A 254 10.72 10.96 -37.05
CA GLY A 254 10.88 9.56 -36.64
C GLY A 254 12.19 9.29 -35.89
N THR A 255 13.26 10.01 -36.19
CA THR A 255 14.60 9.81 -35.58
C THR A 255 14.67 10.25 -34.11
N ALA A 256 13.93 11.29 -33.73
CA ALA A 256 13.85 11.72 -32.34
C ALA A 256 13.03 10.75 -31.48
N SER A 257 11.98 10.17 -32.07
CA SER A 257 11.14 9.16 -31.42
C SER A 257 11.91 7.84 -31.22
N THR A 258 12.70 7.40 -32.20
CA THR A 258 13.52 6.19 -32.09
C THR A 258 14.68 6.36 -31.11
N LYS A 259 15.30 7.55 -31.03
CA LYS A 259 16.31 7.87 -29.99
C LYS A 259 15.72 7.78 -28.58
N ARG A 260 14.55 8.37 -28.35
CA ARG A 260 13.85 8.28 -27.06
C ARG A 260 13.52 6.83 -26.72
N ALA A 261 13.04 6.04 -27.69
CA ALA A 261 12.78 4.62 -27.48
C ALA A 261 14.05 3.84 -27.10
N LEU A 262 15.20 4.16 -27.72
CA LEU A 262 16.47 3.52 -27.42
C LEU A 262 16.99 3.89 -26.02
N SER A 263 16.90 5.17 -25.63
CA SER A 263 17.27 5.62 -24.28
C SER A 263 16.40 4.97 -23.19
N LEU A 264 15.10 4.83 -23.44
CA LEU A 264 14.20 4.12 -22.50
C LEU A 264 14.57 2.64 -22.37
N ARG A 265 14.91 1.96 -23.47
CA ARG A 265 15.36 0.56 -23.41
C ARG A 265 16.66 0.42 -22.64
N LEU A 266 17.60 1.35 -22.79
CA LEU A 266 18.86 1.34 -22.03
C LEU A 266 18.57 1.46 -20.54
N PHE A 267 17.76 2.44 -20.14
CA PHE A 267 17.35 2.63 -18.75
C PHE A 267 16.66 1.39 -18.15
N GLN A 268 15.70 0.80 -18.87
CA GLN A 268 15.03 -0.43 -18.43
C GLN A 268 15.99 -1.62 -18.33
N THR A 269 17.02 -1.68 -19.19
CA THR A 269 18.03 -2.75 -19.15
C THR A 269 18.94 -2.56 -17.95
N GLU A 270 19.34 -1.32 -17.64
CA GLU A 270 20.15 -0.97 -16.47
C GLU A 270 19.41 -1.27 -15.16
N GLU A 271 18.12 -0.94 -15.05
CA GLU A 271 17.30 -1.29 -13.89
C GLU A 271 17.22 -2.81 -13.67
N LYS A 272 17.05 -3.58 -14.75
CA LYS A 272 17.09 -5.07 -14.69
C LYS A 272 18.45 -5.58 -14.25
N ILE A 273 19.54 -4.98 -14.72
CA ILE A 273 20.91 -5.32 -14.32
C ILE A 273 21.07 -5.10 -12.81
N GLU A 274 20.63 -3.96 -12.29
CA GLU A 274 20.70 -3.67 -10.85
C GLU A 274 19.85 -4.64 -10.02
N GLN A 275 18.66 -4.99 -10.50
CA GLN A 275 17.80 -5.98 -9.85
C GLN A 275 18.48 -7.35 -9.79
N THR A 276 18.98 -7.85 -10.93
CA THR A 276 19.68 -9.14 -10.98
C THR A 276 20.96 -9.12 -10.13
N GLN A 277 21.67 -7.99 -10.06
CA GLN A 277 22.82 -7.85 -9.16
C GLN A 277 22.42 -7.89 -7.68
N ARG A 278 21.29 -7.28 -7.30
CA ARG A 278 20.72 -7.37 -5.95
C ARG A 278 20.34 -8.82 -5.62
N ASP A 279 19.72 -9.51 -6.56
CA ASP A 279 19.34 -10.92 -6.39
C ASP A 279 20.58 -11.82 -6.22
N ILE A 280 21.63 -11.62 -7.02
CA ILE A 280 22.91 -12.36 -6.88
C ILE A 280 23.51 -12.15 -5.48
N ARG A 281 23.55 -10.91 -4.98
CA ARG A 281 24.06 -10.63 -3.62
C ARG A 281 23.22 -11.34 -2.56
N GLY A 282 21.90 -11.28 -2.66
CA GLY A 282 21.01 -11.98 -1.73
C GLY A 282 21.19 -13.51 -1.74
N ILE A 283 21.39 -14.11 -2.91
CA ILE A 283 21.68 -15.55 -3.03
C ILE A 283 23.05 -15.88 -2.44
N GLN A 284 24.08 -15.05 -2.67
CA GLN A 284 25.41 -15.22 -2.08
C GLN A 284 25.35 -15.14 -0.55
N GLU A 285 24.61 -14.18 0.01
CA GLU A 285 24.39 -14.07 1.45
C GLU A 285 23.62 -15.28 2.02
N ALA A 286 22.64 -15.81 1.28
CA ALA A 286 21.93 -17.03 1.67
C ALA A 286 22.86 -18.26 1.69
N LEU A 287 23.74 -18.39 0.69
CA LEU A 287 24.76 -19.44 0.66
C LEU A 287 25.74 -19.30 1.84
N ALA A 288 26.23 -18.10 2.12
CA ALA A 288 27.12 -17.84 3.26
C ALA A 288 26.47 -18.13 4.62
N ARG A 289 25.16 -17.98 4.75
CA ARG A 289 24.42 -18.36 5.97
C ARG A 289 24.24 -19.88 6.11
N ASN A 290 24.13 -20.60 5.00
CA ASN A 290 23.91 -22.05 5.01
C ASN A 290 25.19 -22.84 5.29
N THR A 291 26.35 -22.37 4.83
CA THR A 291 27.65 -23.02 5.14
C THR A 291 27.92 -23.14 6.64
N GLY A 292 27.36 -22.24 7.48
CA GLY A 292 27.47 -22.29 8.93
C GLY A 292 26.52 -23.25 9.64
N ARG A 293 25.44 -23.73 8.99
CA ARG A 293 24.48 -24.67 9.61
C ARG A 293 25.02 -26.10 9.72
N TYR A 294 25.90 -26.51 8.79
CA TYR A 294 26.50 -27.85 8.80
C TYR A 294 27.46 -28.06 9.97
N VAL A 295 28.03 -26.98 10.54
CA VAL A 295 29.04 -27.11 11.61
C VAL A 295 28.45 -27.65 12.92
N TRP A 296 27.17 -27.37 13.19
CA TRP A 296 26.51 -27.81 14.41
C TRP A 296 25.92 -29.22 14.30
N SER A 297 25.75 -29.77 13.09
CA SER A 297 25.19 -31.11 12.89
C SER A 297 26.23 -32.23 12.91
N TRP A 298 27.52 -31.95 12.74
CA TRP A 298 28.60 -32.96 12.88
C TRP A 298 29.22 -33.02 14.29
N ALA A 299 28.91 -32.06 15.17
CA ALA A 299 29.50 -31.97 16.52
C ALA A 299 28.79 -32.86 17.59
N ARG A 300 27.86 -33.73 17.21
CA ARG A 300 27.15 -34.64 18.14
C ARG A 300 27.13 -36.08 17.63
N GLY A 301 28.29 -36.76 17.65
CA GLY A 301 28.37 -38.21 17.44
C GLY A 301 29.80 -38.72 17.18
N PRO A 302 30.24 -39.85 17.79
CA PRO A 302 31.63 -40.26 17.81
C PRO A 302 32.08 -40.97 16.52
N ALA A 303 33.39 -40.88 16.32
CA ALA A 303 34.17 -41.41 15.21
C ALA A 303 33.94 -42.89 14.89
N HIS A 304 33.51 -43.18 13.67
CA HIS A 304 34.12 -44.19 12.80
C HIS A 304 33.58 -44.05 11.36
N SER A 305 34.41 -44.46 10.39
CA SER A 305 34.10 -44.64 8.96
C SER A 305 34.48 -43.49 8.02
N SER A 306 35.68 -43.68 7.46
CA SER A 306 36.12 -43.17 6.17
C SER A 306 35.11 -43.53 5.07
N CYS A 307 34.34 -42.53 4.61
CA CYS A 307 33.75 -42.48 3.27
C CYS A 307 33.72 -41.01 2.84
N ALA A 308 34.72 -40.60 2.06
CA ALA A 308 34.75 -39.32 1.38
C ALA A 308 33.58 -39.24 0.40
N GLY A 309 32.64 -38.34 0.67
CA GLY A 309 31.43 -38.17 -0.13
C GLY A 309 30.39 -37.36 0.62
N THR A 310 30.70 -36.11 0.93
CA THR A 310 29.70 -35.14 1.36
C THR A 310 28.68 -35.00 0.23
N ARG A 311 27.53 -35.67 0.35
CA ARG A 311 26.38 -35.42 -0.52
C ARG A 311 26.05 -33.92 -0.38
N PRO A 312 26.10 -33.13 -1.46
CA PRO A 312 25.66 -31.74 -1.39
C PRO A 312 24.19 -31.77 -0.99
N ASP A 313 23.87 -31.06 0.09
CA ASP A 313 22.49 -30.92 0.53
C ASP A 313 21.68 -30.30 -0.61
N LEU A 314 20.51 -30.87 -0.89
CA LEU A 314 19.66 -30.44 -2.02
C LEU A 314 19.40 -28.93 -1.97
N GLY A 315 19.33 -28.33 -0.78
CA GLY A 315 19.13 -26.90 -0.60
C GLY A 315 20.31 -26.03 -1.06
N GLU A 316 21.56 -26.44 -0.78
CA GLU A 316 22.74 -25.71 -1.24
C GLU A 316 22.93 -25.87 -2.75
N ALA A 317 22.73 -27.07 -3.28
CA ALA A 317 22.79 -27.33 -4.71
C ALA A 317 21.76 -26.49 -5.49
N GLN A 318 20.53 -26.37 -4.97
CA GLN A 318 19.49 -25.53 -5.58
C GLN A 318 19.86 -24.04 -5.54
N LEU A 319 20.44 -23.54 -4.45
CA LEU A 319 20.90 -22.15 -4.36
C LEU A 319 22.07 -21.85 -5.31
N GLN A 320 23.00 -22.80 -5.46
CA GLN A 320 24.10 -22.70 -6.42
C GLN A 320 23.59 -22.68 -7.86
N GLU A 321 22.61 -23.52 -8.20
CA GLU A 321 21.98 -23.51 -9.52
C GLU A 321 21.28 -22.18 -9.81
N ARG A 322 20.55 -21.63 -8.82
CA ARG A 322 19.92 -20.30 -8.94
C ARG A 322 20.94 -19.19 -9.09
N LEU A 323 22.07 -19.25 -8.38
CA LEU A 323 23.18 -18.30 -8.52
C LEU A 323 23.76 -18.35 -9.94
N ALA A 324 24.05 -19.55 -10.46
CA ALA A 324 24.56 -19.73 -11.81
C ALA A 324 23.55 -19.28 -12.89
N GLY A 325 22.25 -19.48 -12.65
CA GLY A 325 21.17 -18.94 -13.48
C GLY A 325 21.15 -17.41 -13.51
N ALA A 326 21.17 -16.78 -12.34
CA ALA A 326 21.17 -15.32 -12.20
C ALA A 326 22.43 -14.68 -12.82
N GLN A 327 23.60 -15.30 -12.66
CA GLN A 327 24.84 -14.84 -13.30
C GLN A 327 24.78 -14.91 -14.82
N ARG A 328 24.20 -15.98 -15.40
CA ARG A 328 23.96 -16.08 -16.85
C ARG A 328 23.02 -14.97 -17.34
N GLN A 329 21.94 -14.69 -16.62
CA GLN A 329 21.01 -13.61 -16.93
C GLN A 329 21.70 -12.24 -16.87
N LEU A 330 22.52 -11.99 -15.85
CA LEU A 330 23.31 -10.75 -15.75
C LEU A 330 24.24 -10.58 -16.96
N GLY A 331 24.90 -11.67 -17.39
CA GLY A 331 25.73 -11.66 -18.59
C GLY A 331 24.95 -11.30 -19.86
N GLN A 332 23.76 -11.86 -20.03
CA GLN A 332 22.87 -11.55 -21.17
C GLN A 332 22.41 -10.09 -21.15
N LEU A 333 21.98 -9.57 -20.00
CA LEU A 333 21.55 -8.18 -19.86
C LEU A 333 22.70 -7.19 -20.12
N ARG A 334 23.91 -7.48 -19.61
CA ARG A 334 25.10 -6.67 -19.90
C ARG A 334 25.48 -6.69 -21.39
N ALA A 335 25.32 -7.83 -22.07
CA ALA A 335 25.52 -7.91 -23.51
C ALA A 335 24.48 -7.08 -24.27
N GLN A 336 23.21 -7.10 -23.84
CA GLN A 336 22.14 -6.29 -24.39
C GLN A 336 22.42 -4.78 -24.20
N GLU A 337 22.84 -4.39 -23.00
CA GLU A 337 23.22 -3.02 -22.68
C GLU A 337 24.37 -2.54 -23.58
N ALA A 338 25.43 -3.34 -23.72
CA ALA A 338 26.55 -3.02 -24.61
C ALA A 338 26.10 -2.88 -26.08
N GLY A 339 25.12 -3.67 -26.52
CA GLY A 339 24.49 -3.53 -27.82
C GLY A 339 23.78 -2.19 -28.01
N LEU A 340 22.91 -1.83 -27.06
CA LEU A 340 22.17 -0.56 -27.06
C LEU A 340 23.12 0.65 -26.98
N GLN A 341 24.18 0.58 -26.19
CA GLN A 341 25.19 1.62 -26.11
C GLN A 341 25.95 1.81 -27.43
N ARG A 342 26.26 0.73 -28.16
CA ARG A 342 26.88 0.81 -29.49
C ARG A 342 25.94 1.47 -30.50
N GLU A 343 24.66 1.14 -30.47
CA GLU A 343 23.64 1.78 -31.32
C GLU A 343 23.50 3.27 -31.00
N GLN A 344 23.49 3.65 -29.71
CA GLN A 344 23.48 5.04 -29.28
C GLN A 344 24.70 5.80 -29.82
N ARG A 345 25.91 5.25 -29.65
CA ARG A 345 27.15 5.84 -30.18
C ARG A 345 27.09 6.02 -31.70
N LYS A 346 26.58 5.04 -32.44
CA LYS A 346 26.37 5.13 -33.90
C LYS A 346 25.38 6.23 -34.28
N ALA A 347 24.27 6.36 -33.53
CA ALA A 347 23.26 7.39 -33.75
C ALA A 347 23.78 8.80 -33.45
N ASP A 348 24.67 8.94 -32.46
CA ASP A 348 25.29 10.21 -32.08
C ASP A 348 26.40 10.61 -33.07
N THR A 349 27.19 9.66 -33.57
CA THR A 349 28.17 9.93 -34.64
C THR A 349 27.49 10.39 -35.93
N HIS A 350 26.36 9.77 -36.30
CA HIS A 350 25.60 10.19 -37.49
C HIS A 350 25.10 11.62 -37.33
N LYS A 351 24.54 11.98 -36.16
CA LYS A 351 24.07 13.34 -35.89
C LYS A 351 25.18 14.38 -36.07
N LYS A 352 26.36 14.13 -35.51
CA LYS A 352 27.52 15.03 -35.60
C LYS A 352 28.00 15.29 -37.03
N MET A 353 27.73 14.36 -37.95
CA MET A 353 28.07 14.48 -39.37
C MET A 353 26.96 15.12 -40.22
N THR A 354 25.73 15.26 -39.68
CA THR A 354 24.58 15.81 -40.43
C THR A 354 24.28 17.27 -40.05
N GLU A 355 24.87 17.79 -38.97
CA GLU A 355 24.77 19.19 -38.54
C GLU A 355 26.00 19.94 -39.08
N PHE A 356 25.92 20.49 -40.30
CA PHE A 356 26.87 21.43 -40.88
C PHE A 356 26.18 22.74 -41.25
#